data_AF-A0A8C0W9X7-F1
#
_entry.id   AF-A0A8C0W9X7-F1
#
_cell.length_a   1.000
_cell.length_b   1.000
_cell.length_c   1.000
_cell.angle_alpha   90.00
_cell.angle_beta   90.00
_cell.angle_gamma   90.00
#
_symmetry.space_group_name_H-M   'P 1'
#
loop_
_entity.id
_entity.type
_entity.pdbx_description
1 polymer ?
#
loop_
_entity_poly.entity_id
_entity_poly.type
_entity_poly.pdbx_seq_one_letter_code
_entity_poly.pdbx_strand_id
1 'polypeptide(L)'
;MSCPKKPDYLQALSLLQWPLSYLAIFLILQPLLIYLLFTSLWPLPVLYFAWLFLDWKTPEQGGRHSAWVRNWYVWNHIRDYFPITILKTKDLSPEHNYLMGVHPHGLLTFGAFCNFCTEATGFSKTFPGITPHLATLSWFFKIPLVRDYLMAKGVCSVNQPAIDYLLSHGTGNLVGIVVGGVGEALQSVPNTTNLILQKRKGFVRTALQHGAHLVPTFTFGETEVYDQVVFHKDSSVYKFQSFFRWIFGFYCCVFYGQGFHQGSFGLLPYHKPIVTVVGEPLPLPQIEKPSQETVDKYHALYMDALHKLFEQHKTQYGCSETQKLVFL
;
A
#
# COMPACT_ATOMS: atom_id res chain seq x y z
N MET A 1 7.24 -31.82 -4.76
CA MET A 1 6.85 -30.59 -5.49
C MET A 1 5.43 -30.78 -6.01
N SER A 2 4.44 -30.23 -5.30
CA SER A 2 3.05 -30.20 -5.78
C SER A 2 2.96 -29.22 -6.95
N CYS A 3 2.46 -29.69 -8.09
CA CYS A 3 2.09 -28.82 -9.21
C CYS A 3 1.21 -27.68 -8.67
N PRO A 4 1.52 -26.39 -8.91
CA PRO A 4 0.67 -25.31 -8.44
C PRO A 4 -0.72 -25.50 -9.07
N LYS A 5 -1.74 -25.69 -8.23
CA LYS A 5 -3.13 -25.72 -8.70
C LYS A 5 -3.34 -24.45 -9.52
N LYS A 6 -3.82 -24.60 -10.76
CA LYS A 6 -4.19 -23.42 -11.56
C LYS A 6 -5.14 -22.56 -10.73
N PRO A 7 -4.93 -21.24 -10.66
CA PRO A 7 -5.89 -20.37 -10.01
C PRO A 7 -7.25 -20.54 -10.70
N ASP A 8 -8.30 -20.57 -9.89
CA ASP A 8 -9.67 -20.61 -10.39
C ASP A 8 -9.91 -19.38 -11.30
N TYR A 9 -10.63 -19.56 -12.41
CA TYR A 9 -11.00 -18.45 -13.29
C TYR A 9 -11.70 -17.33 -12.52
N LEU A 10 -12.50 -17.68 -11.50
CA LEU A 10 -13.14 -16.71 -10.61
C LEU A 10 -12.11 -15.90 -9.82
N GLN A 11 -11.02 -16.52 -9.36
CA GLN A 11 -9.93 -15.81 -8.67
C GLN A 11 -9.21 -14.84 -9.62
N ALA A 12 -8.89 -15.29 -10.83
CA ALA A 12 -8.26 -14.44 -11.84
C ALA A 12 -9.15 -13.25 -12.24
N LEU A 13 -10.45 -13.47 -12.42
CA LEU A 13 -11.42 -12.41 -12.70
C LEU A 13 -11.57 -11.42 -11.54
N SER A 14 -11.49 -11.92 -10.30
CA SER A 14 -11.58 -11.08 -9.09
C SER A 14 -10.43 -10.06 -8.99
N LEU A 15 -9.27 -10.33 -9.61
CA LEU A 15 -8.18 -9.36 -9.69
C LEU A 15 -8.54 -8.13 -10.53
N LEU A 16 -9.47 -8.28 -11.48
CA LEU A 16 -9.95 -7.17 -12.30
C LEU A 16 -10.91 -6.25 -11.53
N GLN A 17 -11.31 -6.60 -10.30
CA GLN A 17 -12.22 -5.80 -9.50
C GLN A 17 -11.72 -4.35 -9.36
N TRP A 18 -10.43 -4.14 -9.09
CA TRP A 18 -9.84 -2.81 -8.98
C TRP A 18 -9.87 -2.01 -10.29
N PRO A 19 -9.21 -2.46 -11.38
CA PRO A 19 -9.21 -1.70 -12.61
C PRO A 19 -10.62 -1.48 -13.14
N LEU A 20 -11.51 -2.47 -13.05
CA LEU A 20 -12.91 -2.31 -13.47
C LEU A 20 -13.68 -1.32 -12.59
N SER A 21 -13.44 -1.28 -11.28
CA SER A 21 -14.06 -0.29 -10.39
C SER A 21 -13.63 1.13 -10.75
N TYR A 22 -12.33 1.35 -10.97
CA TYR A 22 -11.84 2.67 -11.38
C TYR A 22 -12.34 3.05 -12.78
N LEU A 23 -12.34 2.12 -13.73
CA LEU A 23 -12.92 2.37 -15.06
C LEU A 23 -14.41 2.71 -14.97
N ALA A 24 -15.19 2.00 -14.16
CA ALA A 24 -16.60 2.31 -13.94
C ALA A 24 -16.77 3.68 -13.28
N ILE A 25 -15.96 4.02 -12.28
CA ILE A 25 -16.02 5.35 -11.64
C ILE A 25 -15.73 6.46 -12.65
N PHE A 26 -14.64 6.35 -13.42
CA PHE A 26 -14.22 7.41 -14.33
C PHE A 26 -15.03 7.49 -15.63
N LEU A 27 -15.42 6.36 -16.21
CA LEU A 27 -16.07 6.31 -17.52
C LEU A 27 -17.60 6.31 -17.43
N ILE A 28 -18.17 5.93 -16.29
CA ILE A 28 -19.62 5.80 -16.12
C ILE A 28 -20.12 6.73 -15.02
N LEU A 29 -19.68 6.54 -13.78
CA LEU A 29 -20.28 7.21 -12.63
C LEU A 29 -20.00 8.72 -12.61
N GLN A 30 -18.78 9.15 -12.92
CA GLN A 30 -18.45 10.58 -12.96
C GLN A 30 -19.16 11.31 -14.11
N PRO A 31 -19.13 10.83 -15.37
CA PRO A 31 -19.91 11.42 -16.45
C PRO A 31 -21.41 11.43 -16.14
N LEU A 32 -21.95 10.36 -15.55
CA LEU A 32 -23.34 10.31 -15.11
C LEU A 32 -23.64 11.38 -14.07
N LEU A 33 -22.80 11.53 -13.04
CA LEU A 33 -22.96 12.55 -11.99
C LEU A 33 -22.98 13.96 -12.58
N ILE A 34 -22.11 14.23 -13.56
CA ILE A 34 -22.07 15.51 -14.28
C ILE A 34 -23.31 15.68 -15.16
N TYR A 35 -23.70 14.66 -15.91
CA TYR A 35 -24.90 14.69 -16.77
C TYR A 35 -26.16 14.97 -15.97
N LEU A 36 -26.33 14.34 -14.79
CA LEU A 36 -27.49 14.52 -13.92
C LEU A 36 -27.67 15.98 -13.48
N LEU A 37 -26.60 16.78 -13.37
CA LEU A 37 -26.70 18.23 -13.07
C LEU A 37 -27.52 19.00 -14.11
N PHE A 38 -27.63 18.49 -15.33
CA PHE A 38 -28.37 19.10 -16.43
C PHE A 38 -29.76 18.47 -16.66
N THR A 39 -30.25 17.69 -15.68
CA THR A 39 -31.56 17.01 -15.75
C THR A 39 -32.45 17.42 -14.57
N SER A 40 -33.71 16.97 -14.53
CA SER A 40 -34.57 17.14 -13.36
C SER A 40 -34.04 16.45 -12.09
N LEU A 41 -33.06 15.55 -12.22
CA LEU A 41 -32.41 14.85 -11.12
C LEU A 41 -31.18 15.61 -10.57
N TRP A 42 -30.94 16.86 -10.98
CA TRP A 42 -29.83 17.70 -10.49
C TRP A 42 -29.73 17.82 -8.95
N PRO A 43 -30.80 17.70 -8.13
CA PRO A 43 -30.64 17.76 -6.69
C PRO A 43 -29.74 16.65 -6.13
N LEU A 44 -29.69 15.47 -6.78
CA LEU A 44 -28.86 14.35 -6.34
C LEU A 44 -27.34 14.68 -6.36
N PRO A 45 -26.74 15.06 -7.50
CA PRO A 45 -25.35 15.46 -7.54
C PRO A 45 -25.07 16.71 -6.69
N VAL A 46 -25.98 17.69 -6.63
CA VAL A 46 -25.77 18.89 -5.79
C VAL A 46 -25.70 18.54 -4.31
N LEU A 47 -26.60 17.69 -3.80
CA LEU A 47 -26.55 17.23 -2.41
C LEU A 47 -25.25 16.46 -2.13
N TYR A 48 -24.83 15.61 -3.06
CA TYR A 48 -23.56 14.90 -2.93
C TYR A 48 -22.35 15.85 -2.93
N PHE A 49 -22.29 16.84 -3.82
CA PHE A 49 -21.19 17.83 -3.83
C PHE A 49 -21.21 18.76 -2.61
N ALA A 50 -22.39 19.13 -2.11
CA ALA A 50 -22.53 19.88 -0.87
C ALA A 50 -22.00 19.06 0.32
N TRP A 51 -22.39 17.80 0.42
CA TRP A 51 -21.83 16.87 1.41
C TRP A 51 -20.32 16.73 1.26
N LEU A 52 -19.82 16.58 0.03
CA LEU A 52 -18.38 16.46 -0.25
C LEU A 52 -17.59 17.68 0.22
N PHE A 53 -18.15 18.88 0.07
CA PHE A 53 -17.55 20.12 0.55
C PHE A 53 -17.48 20.17 2.08
N LEU A 54 -18.57 19.79 2.76
CA LEU A 54 -18.60 19.70 4.23
C LEU A 54 -17.63 18.61 4.73
N ASP A 55 -17.49 17.54 3.96
CA ASP A 55 -16.65 16.39 4.27
C ASP A 55 -15.19 16.52 3.84
N TRP A 56 -14.77 17.70 3.36
CA TRP A 56 -13.51 17.84 2.64
C TRP A 56 -12.28 17.34 3.43
N LYS A 57 -12.29 17.48 4.76
CA LYS A 57 -11.19 17.14 5.67
C LYS A 57 -11.13 15.68 6.12
N THR A 58 -12.17 14.89 5.91
CA THR A 58 -12.24 13.50 6.39
C THR A 58 -11.08 12.60 5.95
N PRO A 59 -10.55 12.69 4.71
CA PRO A 59 -9.34 11.95 4.32
C PRO A 59 -8.09 12.26 5.14
N GLU A 60 -8.03 13.46 5.74
CA GLU A 60 -6.97 13.92 6.63
C GLU A 60 -7.28 13.63 8.12
N GLN A 61 -8.41 12.99 8.41
CA GLN A 61 -8.89 12.72 9.77
C GLN A 61 -9.15 11.21 9.99
N GLY A 62 -8.35 10.36 9.35
CA GLY A 62 -8.44 8.90 9.46
C GLY A 62 -9.43 8.22 8.51
N GLY A 63 -10.15 9.00 7.69
CA GLY A 63 -11.05 8.49 6.66
C GLY A 63 -12.34 7.88 7.24
N ARG A 64 -12.92 6.94 6.49
CA ARG A 64 -14.16 6.25 6.87
C ARG A 64 -14.09 4.76 6.61
N HIS A 65 -13.62 4.03 7.59
CA HIS A 65 -13.57 2.57 7.54
C HIS A 65 -14.97 1.97 7.40
N SER A 66 -15.16 1.11 6.41
CA SER A 66 -16.38 0.33 6.25
C SER A 66 -16.08 -1.14 6.50
N ALA A 67 -16.53 -1.66 7.65
CA ALA A 67 -16.41 -3.08 7.95
C ALA A 67 -17.03 -3.95 6.84
N TRP A 68 -18.13 -3.50 6.24
CA TRP A 68 -18.76 -4.21 5.12
C TRP A 68 -17.85 -4.30 3.89
N VAL A 69 -17.28 -3.17 3.44
CA VAL A 69 -16.38 -3.16 2.27
C VAL A 69 -15.11 -3.96 2.54
N ARG A 70 -14.52 -3.83 3.74
CA ARG A 70 -13.31 -4.59 4.13
C ARG A 70 -13.53 -6.10 4.20
N ASN A 71 -14.78 -6.55 4.36
CA ASN A 71 -15.18 -7.96 4.41
C ASN A 71 -15.81 -8.48 3.10
N TRP A 72 -15.75 -7.74 1.99
CA TRP A 72 -16.23 -8.26 0.71
C TRP A 72 -15.51 -9.56 0.31
N TYR A 73 -16.29 -10.55 -0.11
CA TYR A 73 -15.77 -11.89 -0.41
C TYR A 73 -14.75 -11.91 -1.57
N VAL A 74 -14.83 -10.92 -2.48
CA VAL A 74 -13.86 -10.77 -3.58
C VAL A 74 -12.41 -10.63 -3.08
N TRP A 75 -12.19 -10.09 -1.88
CA TRP A 75 -10.85 -10.01 -1.29
C TRP A 75 -10.27 -11.38 -0.92
N ASN A 76 -11.12 -12.36 -0.56
CA ASN A 76 -10.68 -13.73 -0.34
C ASN A 76 -10.19 -14.36 -1.64
N HIS A 77 -10.84 -14.08 -2.77
CA HIS A 77 -10.37 -14.54 -4.08
C HIS A 77 -9.01 -13.95 -4.44
N ILE A 78 -8.76 -12.66 -4.16
CA ILE A 78 -7.44 -12.05 -4.37
C ILE A 78 -6.39 -12.69 -3.46
N ARG A 79 -6.70 -12.86 -2.17
CA ARG A 79 -5.82 -13.56 -1.21
C ARG A 79 -5.45 -14.96 -1.71
N ASP A 80 -6.44 -15.74 -2.11
CA ASP A 80 -6.26 -17.13 -2.52
C ASP A 80 -5.61 -17.26 -3.90
N TYR A 81 -5.67 -16.21 -4.72
CA TYR A 81 -4.91 -16.13 -5.97
C TYR A 81 -3.41 -15.98 -5.72
N PHE A 82 -2.97 -15.29 -4.68
CA PHE A 82 -1.55 -15.06 -4.39
C PHE A 82 -1.05 -15.79 -3.14
N PRO A 83 -1.77 -16.81 -2.67
CA PRO A 83 -1.71 -17.26 -1.28
C PRO A 83 -1.20 -16.21 -0.25
N ILE A 84 -1.89 -15.06 -0.12
CA ILE A 84 -1.42 -13.95 0.70
C ILE A 84 -1.51 -14.29 2.18
N THR A 85 -0.40 -14.11 2.90
CA THR A 85 -0.33 -14.34 4.36
C THR A 85 0.33 -13.18 5.08
N ILE A 86 -0.04 -13.01 6.35
CA ILE A 86 0.58 -12.06 7.27
C ILE A 86 1.16 -12.82 8.47
N LEU A 87 2.45 -12.63 8.73
CA LEU A 87 3.17 -13.21 9.85
C LEU A 87 3.50 -12.10 10.86
N LYS A 88 3.03 -12.26 12.08
CA LYS A 88 3.35 -11.38 13.20
C LYS A 88 4.52 -11.97 14.00
N THR A 89 5.61 -11.22 14.20
CA THR A 89 6.72 -11.66 15.05
C THR A 89 6.53 -11.29 16.52
N LYS A 90 5.80 -10.22 16.82
CA LYS A 90 5.50 -9.75 18.17
C LYS A 90 4.13 -9.07 18.26
N ASP A 91 3.52 -9.15 19.44
CA ASP A 91 2.27 -8.44 19.70
C ASP A 91 2.45 -6.93 19.64
N LEU A 92 1.43 -6.25 19.10
CA LEU A 92 1.31 -4.82 19.11
C LEU A 92 0.25 -4.45 20.16
N SER A 93 0.65 -3.77 21.22
CA SER A 93 -0.27 -3.27 22.24
C SER A 93 -1.19 -2.19 21.65
N PRO A 94 -2.51 -2.23 21.88
CA PRO A 94 -3.43 -1.16 21.47
C PRO A 94 -3.28 0.13 22.28
N GLU A 95 -2.40 0.16 23.28
CA GLU A 95 -2.07 1.35 24.07
C GLU A 95 -1.12 2.31 23.34
N HIS A 96 -0.51 1.87 22.25
CA HIS A 96 0.43 2.67 21.47
C HIS A 96 -0.05 2.85 20.03
N ASN A 97 0.41 3.94 19.41
CA ASN A 97 0.28 4.14 17.97
C ASN A 97 1.55 3.68 17.26
N TYR A 98 1.39 3.21 16.03
CA TYR A 98 2.45 2.61 15.24
C TYR A 98 2.58 3.31 13.91
N LEU A 99 3.82 3.51 13.48
CA LEU A 99 4.12 3.92 12.12
C LEU A 99 4.93 2.79 11.47
N MET A 100 4.31 2.13 10.50
CA MET A 100 4.83 0.94 9.85
C MET A 100 5.43 1.32 8.50
N GLY A 101 6.70 0.98 8.28
CA GLY A 101 7.28 1.04 6.93
C GLY A 101 6.96 -0.25 6.19
N VAL A 102 6.20 -0.16 5.10
CA VAL A 102 5.84 -1.29 4.25
C VAL A 102 6.82 -1.38 3.09
N HIS A 103 7.50 -2.52 2.95
CA HIS A 103 8.56 -2.76 1.97
C HIS A 103 8.38 -4.12 1.28
N PRO A 104 8.77 -4.29 0.01
CA PRO A 104 8.89 -3.24 -1.01
C PRO A 104 7.51 -2.73 -1.46
N HIS A 105 7.46 -1.65 -2.24
CA HIS A 105 6.21 -1.19 -2.87
C HIS A 105 5.64 -2.22 -3.87
N GLY A 106 6.47 -2.85 -4.69
CA GLY A 106 5.97 -3.60 -5.86
C GLY A 106 5.23 -2.69 -6.86
N LEU A 107 4.54 -3.28 -7.85
CA LEU A 107 3.77 -2.50 -8.82
C LEU A 107 2.38 -2.07 -8.29
N LEU A 108 1.62 -3.01 -7.72
CA LEU A 108 0.24 -2.79 -7.29
C LEU A 108 0.00 -3.02 -5.78
N THR A 109 1.03 -3.33 -5.00
CA THR A 109 0.95 -3.49 -3.53
C THR A 109 -0.13 -4.49 -3.06
N PHE A 110 -0.27 -5.65 -3.72
CA PHE A 110 -1.34 -6.62 -3.40
C PHE A 110 -1.26 -7.11 -1.96
N GLY A 111 -0.06 -7.42 -1.47
CA GLY A 111 0.17 -7.85 -0.10
C GLY A 111 -0.27 -6.78 0.90
N ALA A 112 0.26 -5.56 0.77
CA ALA A 112 -0.09 -4.45 1.65
C ALA A 112 -1.60 -4.16 1.66
N PHE A 113 -2.23 -4.20 0.49
CA PHE A 113 -3.67 -4.01 0.40
C PHE A 113 -4.46 -5.11 1.12
N CYS A 114 -4.24 -6.38 0.76
CA CYS A 114 -5.01 -7.46 1.35
C CYS A 114 -4.80 -7.52 2.87
N ASN A 115 -3.58 -7.24 3.34
CA ASN A 115 -3.22 -7.28 4.74
C ASN A 115 -3.71 -6.10 5.57
N PHE A 116 -3.68 -4.87 5.05
CA PHE A 116 -3.95 -3.67 5.84
C PHE A 116 -5.26 -2.96 5.48
N CYS A 117 -5.85 -3.25 4.32
CA CYS A 117 -7.06 -2.60 3.85
C CYS A 117 -8.29 -3.51 3.86
N THR A 118 -8.12 -4.81 4.12
CA THR A 118 -9.21 -5.80 4.11
C THR A 118 -9.13 -6.70 5.32
N GLU A 119 -10.15 -7.53 5.54
CA GLU A 119 -10.11 -8.60 6.54
C GLU A 119 -9.81 -9.98 5.92
N ALA A 120 -9.40 -10.04 4.64
CA ALA A 120 -9.17 -11.31 3.94
C ALA A 120 -8.10 -12.17 4.61
N THR A 121 -7.04 -11.56 5.17
CA THR A 121 -6.00 -12.26 5.92
C THR A 121 -6.24 -12.25 7.43
N GLY A 122 -7.39 -11.77 7.88
CA GLY A 122 -7.80 -11.75 9.29
C GLY A 122 -6.99 -10.77 10.14
N PHE A 123 -6.66 -9.59 9.62
CA PHE A 123 -5.84 -8.58 10.33
C PHE A 123 -6.31 -8.34 11.77
N SER A 124 -7.62 -8.13 11.97
CA SER A 124 -8.18 -7.85 13.29
C SER A 124 -8.02 -9.01 14.30
N LYS A 125 -7.85 -10.25 13.81
CA LYS A 125 -7.53 -11.42 14.65
C LYS A 125 -6.04 -11.49 14.96
N THR A 126 -5.20 -11.15 14.01
CA THR A 126 -3.73 -11.17 14.16
C THR A 126 -3.25 -10.04 15.07
N PHE A 127 -3.86 -8.86 14.98
CA PHE A 127 -3.55 -7.66 15.76
C PHE A 127 -4.80 -7.11 16.46
N PRO A 128 -5.27 -7.78 17.53
CA PRO A 128 -6.49 -7.38 18.22
C PRO A 128 -6.36 -5.97 18.81
N GLY A 129 -7.37 -5.12 18.58
CA GLY A 129 -7.39 -3.75 19.05
C GLY A 129 -6.57 -2.76 18.22
N ILE A 130 -5.92 -3.21 17.14
CA ILE A 130 -5.18 -2.33 16.23
C ILE A 130 -6.04 -1.97 15.02
N THR A 131 -6.09 -0.68 14.69
CA THR A 131 -6.77 -0.15 13.50
C THR A 131 -5.75 0.17 12.41
N PRO A 132 -5.72 -0.57 11.29
CA PRO A 132 -4.75 -0.33 10.22
C PRO A 132 -5.20 0.83 9.32
N HIS A 133 -4.26 1.67 8.92
CA HIS A 133 -4.46 2.74 7.94
C HIS A 133 -3.33 2.70 6.92
N LEU A 134 -3.61 2.26 5.69
CA LEU A 134 -2.61 2.30 4.62
C LEU A 134 -2.61 3.69 3.99
N ALA A 135 -1.47 4.37 4.03
CA ALA A 135 -1.33 5.71 3.51
C ALA A 135 -0.98 5.71 2.02
N THR A 136 -1.72 6.49 1.23
CA THR A 136 -1.49 6.65 -0.21
C THR A 136 -1.49 8.13 -0.63
N LEU A 137 -1.21 8.37 -1.92
CA LEU A 137 -1.12 9.70 -2.51
C LEU A 137 -2.39 10.53 -2.25
N SER A 138 -2.21 11.73 -1.71
CA SER A 138 -3.31 12.62 -1.33
C SER A 138 -4.21 13.06 -2.50
N TRP A 139 -3.68 13.03 -3.74
CA TRP A 139 -4.42 13.45 -4.93
C TRP A 139 -5.66 12.58 -5.18
N PHE A 140 -5.61 11.28 -4.88
CA PHE A 140 -6.77 10.39 -5.03
C PHE A 140 -7.97 10.83 -4.19
N PHE A 141 -7.74 11.49 -3.05
CA PHE A 141 -8.80 11.94 -2.16
C PHE A 141 -9.51 13.22 -2.62
N LYS A 142 -9.04 13.85 -3.70
CA LYS A 142 -9.70 15.00 -4.34
C LYS A 142 -10.66 14.58 -5.46
N ILE A 143 -10.63 13.31 -5.87
CA ILE A 143 -11.48 12.78 -6.92
C ILE A 143 -12.75 12.21 -6.28
N PRO A 144 -13.96 12.72 -6.62
CA PRO A 144 -15.22 12.20 -6.09
C PRO A 144 -15.39 10.71 -6.37
N LEU A 145 -16.03 9.99 -5.45
CA LEU A 145 -16.25 8.52 -5.47
C LEU A 145 -14.97 7.70 -5.28
N VAL A 146 -13.86 8.08 -5.90
CA VAL A 146 -12.54 7.45 -5.67
C VAL A 146 -12.12 7.61 -4.21
N ARG A 147 -12.22 8.82 -3.66
CA ARG A 147 -11.91 9.09 -2.25
C ARG A 147 -12.70 8.20 -1.30
N ASP A 148 -13.99 8.01 -1.56
CA ASP A 148 -14.90 7.29 -0.66
C ASP A 148 -14.65 5.79 -0.76
N TYR A 149 -14.39 5.30 -1.97
CA TYR A 149 -13.98 3.92 -2.20
C TYR A 149 -12.65 3.57 -1.52
N LEU A 150 -11.67 4.48 -1.53
CA LEU A 150 -10.41 4.30 -0.81
C LEU A 150 -10.62 4.32 0.71
N MET A 151 -11.29 5.35 1.23
CA MET A 151 -11.56 5.48 2.66
C MET A 151 -12.34 4.28 3.23
N ALA A 152 -13.32 3.76 2.48
CA ALA A 152 -14.09 2.58 2.85
C ALA A 152 -13.21 1.35 3.14
N LYS A 153 -12.08 1.23 2.45
CA LYS A 153 -11.08 0.17 2.63
C LYS A 153 -10.04 0.50 3.71
N GLY A 154 -10.20 1.61 4.43
CA GLY A 154 -9.25 2.05 5.46
C GLY A 154 -8.00 2.75 4.92
N VAL A 155 -8.00 3.16 3.65
CA VAL A 155 -6.89 3.88 3.04
C VAL A 155 -6.98 5.37 3.40
N CYS A 156 -5.87 5.97 3.81
CA CYS A 156 -5.79 7.37 4.21
C CYS A 156 -4.77 8.16 3.38
N SER A 157 -4.74 9.48 3.56
CA SER A 157 -3.73 10.32 2.93
C SER A 157 -2.35 10.14 3.58
N VAL A 158 -1.29 10.11 2.78
CA VAL A 158 0.11 10.14 3.25
C VAL A 158 0.61 11.55 3.60
N ASN A 159 -0.25 12.57 3.51
CA ASN A 159 0.12 13.93 3.91
C ASN A 159 0.38 14.03 5.41
N GLN A 160 1.32 14.89 5.79
CA GLN A 160 1.71 15.11 7.19
C GLN A 160 0.50 15.35 8.12
N PRO A 161 -0.48 16.23 7.82
CA PRO A 161 -1.61 16.45 8.72
C PRO A 161 -2.47 15.21 8.98
N ALA A 162 -2.57 14.31 7.99
CA ALA A 162 -3.35 13.09 8.11
C ALA A 162 -2.67 12.08 9.04
N ILE A 163 -1.35 11.93 8.89
CA ILE A 163 -0.53 11.07 9.75
C ILE A 163 -0.51 11.65 11.18
N ASP A 164 -0.31 12.97 11.31
CA ASP A 164 -0.31 13.64 12.61
C ASP A 164 -1.64 13.47 13.33
N TYR A 165 -2.78 13.60 12.63
CA TYR A 165 -4.10 13.36 13.20
C TYR A 165 -4.22 11.93 13.73
N LEU A 166 -3.89 10.93 12.91
CA LEU A 166 -3.98 9.51 13.29
C LEU A 166 -3.08 9.14 14.47
N LEU A 167 -1.90 9.76 14.58
CA LEU A 167 -0.97 9.47 15.68
C LEU A 167 -1.28 10.25 16.97
N SER A 168 -2.10 11.32 16.89
CA SER A 168 -2.48 12.15 18.05
C SER A 168 -3.91 11.91 18.56
N HIS A 169 -4.77 11.27 17.77
CA HIS A 169 -6.17 11.05 18.12
C HIS A 169 -6.45 9.57 18.40
N GLY A 170 -6.47 9.22 19.68
CA GLY A 170 -6.68 7.84 20.15
C GLY A 170 -5.40 7.00 20.15
N THR A 171 -5.53 5.74 20.54
CA THR A 171 -4.44 4.75 20.57
C THR A 171 -4.80 3.54 19.71
N GLY A 172 -3.82 2.69 19.41
CA GLY A 172 -4.02 1.48 18.61
C GLY A 172 -4.08 1.75 17.11
N ASN A 173 -3.77 2.96 16.65
CA ASN A 173 -3.69 3.26 15.22
C ASN A 173 -2.36 2.75 14.65
N LEU A 174 -2.41 2.03 13.54
CA LEU A 174 -1.24 1.59 12.79
C LEU A 174 -1.26 2.23 11.41
N VAL A 175 -0.35 3.17 11.17
CA VAL A 175 -0.24 3.87 9.90
C VAL A 175 0.85 3.22 9.05
N GLY A 176 0.44 2.49 8.01
CA GLY A 176 1.32 1.87 7.03
C GLY A 176 1.73 2.85 5.94
N ILE A 177 3.03 3.09 5.78
CA ILE A 177 3.60 3.95 4.74
C ILE A 177 4.50 3.11 3.86
N VAL A 178 4.24 3.13 2.56
CA VAL A 178 5.15 2.54 1.57
C VAL A 178 6.27 3.53 1.30
N VAL A 179 7.38 3.38 2.02
CA VAL A 179 8.40 4.45 2.19
C VAL A 179 9.10 4.83 0.89
N GLY A 180 9.43 3.85 0.05
CA GLY A 180 10.04 4.12 -1.25
C GLY A 180 9.08 4.72 -2.28
N GLY A 181 7.78 4.56 -2.04
CA GLY A 181 6.71 5.12 -2.86
C GLY A 181 6.85 4.76 -4.34
N VAL A 182 6.52 5.74 -5.20
CA VAL A 182 6.61 5.59 -6.66
C VAL A 182 8.02 5.18 -7.10
N GLY A 183 9.09 5.62 -6.42
CA GLY A 183 10.46 5.31 -6.82
C GLY A 183 10.77 3.81 -6.81
N GLU A 184 10.30 3.08 -5.79
CA GLU A 184 10.42 1.63 -5.74
C GLU A 184 9.54 0.95 -6.79
N ALA A 185 8.32 1.44 -7.02
CA ALA A 185 7.45 0.92 -8.06
C ALA A 185 8.05 1.01 -9.48
N LEU A 186 8.98 1.95 -9.73
CA LEU A 186 9.66 2.08 -11.04
C LEU A 186 10.74 1.03 -11.27
N GLN A 187 11.19 0.41 -10.19
CA GLN A 187 12.30 -0.52 -10.15
C GLN A 187 11.85 -1.86 -9.58
N SER A 188 10.53 -2.13 -9.62
CA SER A 188 9.90 -3.35 -9.13
C SER A 188 10.13 -4.48 -10.14
N VAL A 189 11.34 -5.02 -10.13
CA VAL A 189 11.73 -6.16 -10.96
C VAL A 189 11.91 -7.42 -10.11
N PRO A 190 11.49 -8.60 -10.61
CA PRO A 190 11.63 -9.86 -9.88
C PRO A 190 13.07 -10.17 -9.46
N ASN A 191 13.22 -10.91 -8.35
CA ASN A 191 14.52 -11.32 -7.81
C ASN A 191 15.43 -10.16 -7.38
N THR A 192 14.86 -8.98 -7.12
CA THR A 192 15.60 -7.85 -6.57
C THR A 192 15.02 -7.38 -5.25
N THR A 193 15.90 -6.97 -4.36
CA THR A 193 15.59 -6.56 -2.98
C THR A 193 16.21 -5.19 -2.72
N ASN A 194 15.92 -4.26 -3.62
CA ASN A 194 16.37 -2.87 -3.55
C ASN A 194 15.26 -2.01 -2.96
N LEU A 195 15.51 -1.37 -1.83
CA LEU A 195 14.56 -0.50 -1.14
C LEU A 195 15.05 0.93 -1.13
N ILE A 196 14.21 1.89 -1.54
CA ILE A 196 14.53 3.31 -1.48
C ILE A 196 14.21 3.80 -0.06
N LEU A 197 15.20 3.65 0.82
CA LEU A 197 15.07 3.91 2.25
C LEU A 197 16.20 4.76 2.80
N GLN A 198 17.41 4.71 2.24
CA GLN A 198 18.63 5.30 2.82
C GLN A 198 18.46 6.79 3.18
N LYS A 199 17.76 7.53 2.33
CA LYS A 199 17.53 8.97 2.48
C LYS A 199 16.12 9.33 2.97
N ARG A 200 15.23 8.35 3.15
CA ARG A 200 13.80 8.56 3.44
C ARG A 200 13.53 8.59 4.95
N LYS A 201 14.00 9.64 5.62
CA LYS A 201 13.95 9.74 7.10
C LYS A 201 12.70 10.42 7.67
N GLY A 202 11.81 10.91 6.80
CA GLY A 202 10.62 11.68 7.20
C GLY A 202 9.69 10.91 8.13
N PHE A 203 9.45 9.63 7.86
CA PHE A 203 8.57 8.80 8.66
C PHE A 203 9.09 8.57 10.09
N VAL A 204 10.42 8.45 10.25
CA VAL A 204 11.10 8.35 11.56
C VAL A 204 10.95 9.65 12.34
N ARG A 205 11.11 10.80 11.67
CA ARG A 205 10.88 12.11 12.28
C ARG A 205 9.46 12.23 12.80
N THR A 206 8.46 11.88 11.99
CA THR A 206 7.05 11.90 12.40
C THR A 206 6.80 10.96 13.58
N ALA A 207 7.35 9.74 13.55
CA ALA A 207 7.20 8.78 14.64
C ALA A 207 7.78 9.33 15.96
N LEU A 208 8.96 9.97 15.94
CA LEU A 208 9.55 10.64 17.11
C LEU A 208 8.67 11.79 17.63
N GLN A 209 8.05 12.59 16.74
CA GLN A 209 7.21 13.71 17.15
C GLN A 209 5.96 13.29 17.93
N HIS A 210 5.44 12.10 17.64
CA HIS A 210 4.23 11.57 18.27
C HIS A 210 4.51 10.44 19.29
N GLY A 211 5.77 10.05 19.48
CA GLY A 211 6.11 8.87 20.30
C GLY A 211 5.54 7.56 19.74
N ALA A 212 5.26 7.52 18.44
CA ALA A 212 4.73 6.33 17.78
C ALA A 212 5.84 5.30 17.56
N HIS A 213 5.54 4.03 17.82
CA HIS A 213 6.52 2.96 17.64
C HIS A 213 6.74 2.68 16.14
N LEU A 214 7.98 2.50 15.73
CA LEU A 214 8.29 2.12 14.34
C LEU A 214 8.16 0.62 14.16
N VAL A 215 7.48 0.18 13.09
CA VAL A 215 7.31 -1.25 12.80
C VAL A 215 7.96 -1.58 11.45
N PRO A 216 9.10 -2.29 11.43
CA PRO A 216 9.72 -2.73 10.19
C PRO A 216 8.89 -3.88 9.60
N THR A 217 8.47 -3.76 8.33
CA THR A 217 7.66 -4.78 7.66
C THR A 217 8.20 -5.07 6.28
N PHE A 218 8.35 -6.35 5.95
CA PHE A 218 8.85 -6.81 4.66
C PHE A 218 7.87 -7.80 4.02
N THR A 219 7.59 -7.64 2.73
CA THR A 219 6.67 -8.48 1.95
C THR A 219 7.44 -9.24 0.87
N PHE A 220 7.62 -10.54 1.08
CA PHE A 220 8.22 -11.44 0.10
C PHE A 220 7.21 -11.78 -1.00
N GLY A 221 7.66 -11.89 -2.24
CA GLY A 221 6.82 -12.24 -3.39
C GLY A 221 6.10 -11.06 -4.05
N GLU A 222 6.10 -9.87 -3.44
CA GLU A 222 5.40 -8.69 -3.96
C GLU A 222 5.98 -8.17 -5.29
N THR A 223 7.28 -8.36 -5.52
CA THR A 223 7.98 -7.94 -6.75
C THR A 223 7.94 -9.00 -7.85
N GLU A 224 7.51 -10.21 -7.52
CA GLU A 224 7.57 -11.41 -8.36
C GLU A 224 6.26 -11.65 -9.14
N VAL A 225 5.21 -10.89 -8.83
CA VAL A 225 3.87 -11.06 -9.43
C VAL A 225 3.75 -10.46 -10.83
N TYR A 226 4.74 -9.70 -11.29
CA TYR A 226 4.78 -9.11 -12.62
C TYR A 226 6.22 -8.98 -13.11
N ASP A 227 6.39 -9.00 -14.42
CA ASP A 227 7.60 -8.54 -15.07
C ASP A 227 7.45 -7.07 -15.45
N GLN A 228 8.47 -6.26 -15.17
CA GLN A 228 8.50 -4.85 -15.51
C GLN A 228 9.62 -4.55 -16.49
N VAL A 229 9.30 -3.77 -17.53
CA VAL A 229 10.30 -3.23 -18.46
C VAL A 229 10.90 -1.97 -17.85
N VAL A 230 12.17 -2.06 -17.43
CA VAL A 230 12.93 -0.93 -16.91
C VAL A 230 13.75 -0.31 -18.03
N PHE A 231 13.43 0.95 -18.35
CA PHE A 231 14.12 1.69 -19.41
C PHE A 231 15.43 2.31 -18.90
N HIS A 232 16.48 2.24 -19.72
CA HIS A 232 17.75 2.90 -19.43
C HIS A 232 17.56 4.42 -19.29
N LYS A 233 18.29 5.05 -18.37
CA LYS A 233 18.14 6.49 -18.05
C LYS A 233 18.34 7.41 -19.26
N ASP A 234 19.17 6.99 -20.21
CA ASP A 234 19.46 7.76 -21.42
C ASP A 234 18.40 7.62 -22.52
N SER A 235 17.48 6.66 -22.39
CA SER A 235 16.44 6.41 -23.38
C SER A 235 15.41 7.54 -23.45
N SER A 236 14.89 7.81 -24.65
CA SER A 236 13.80 8.78 -24.86
C SER A 236 12.54 8.42 -24.06
N VAL A 237 12.26 7.12 -23.88
CA VAL A 237 11.11 6.63 -23.11
C VAL A 237 11.26 6.97 -21.62
N TYR A 238 12.45 6.76 -21.04
CA TYR A 238 12.72 7.13 -19.65
C TYR A 238 12.60 8.65 -19.43
N LYS A 239 13.11 9.45 -20.37
CA LYS A 239 12.97 10.91 -20.33
C LYS A 239 11.51 11.35 -20.39
N PHE A 240 10.72 10.74 -21.28
CA PHE A 240 9.28 10.97 -21.37
C PHE A 240 8.54 10.56 -20.09
N GLN A 241 8.79 9.37 -19.54
CA GLN A 241 8.21 8.92 -18.27
C GLN A 241 8.55 9.87 -17.12
N SER A 242 9.80 10.34 -17.05
CA SER A 242 10.26 11.29 -16.04
C SER A 242 9.56 12.65 -16.16
N PHE A 243 9.35 13.13 -17.39
CA PHE A 243 8.60 14.36 -17.68
C PHE A 243 7.11 14.21 -17.32
N PHE A 244 6.48 13.11 -17.74
CA PHE A 244 5.08 12.82 -17.42
C PHE A 244 4.86 12.73 -15.91
N ARG A 245 5.77 12.06 -15.19
CA ARG A 245 5.77 12.02 -13.72
C ARG A 245 5.85 13.41 -13.11
N TRP A 246 6.71 14.28 -13.65
CA TRP A 246 6.85 15.64 -13.14
C TRP A 246 5.57 16.46 -13.32
N ILE A 247 4.84 16.29 -14.43
CA ILE A 247 3.57 16.98 -14.68
C ILE A 247 2.42 16.41 -13.84
N PHE A 248 2.21 15.10 -13.92
CA PHE A 248 0.98 14.47 -13.43
C PHE A 248 1.11 13.84 -12.05
N GLY A 249 2.33 13.71 -11.52
CA GLY A 249 2.59 13.03 -10.25
C GLY A 249 2.33 11.52 -10.27
N PHE A 250 2.00 10.96 -11.44
CA PHE A 250 1.76 9.54 -11.68
C PHE A 250 2.78 8.97 -12.64
N TYR A 251 3.04 7.67 -12.52
CA TYR A 251 3.94 6.97 -13.41
C TYR A 251 3.21 5.99 -14.31
N CYS A 252 3.68 5.85 -15.55
CA CYS A 252 3.25 4.82 -16.48
C CYS A 252 4.30 3.70 -16.49
N CYS A 253 4.08 2.63 -15.71
CA CYS A 253 4.93 1.45 -15.76
C CYS A 253 4.53 0.59 -16.97
N VAL A 254 5.51 0.11 -17.72
CA VAL A 254 5.29 -0.94 -18.72
C VAL A 254 5.58 -2.26 -18.03
N PHE A 255 4.55 -3.06 -17.82
CA PHE A 255 4.64 -4.35 -17.15
C PHE A 255 3.74 -5.35 -17.84
N TYR A 256 4.03 -6.62 -17.64
CA TYR A 256 3.24 -7.74 -18.14
C TYR A 256 3.30 -8.90 -17.16
N GLY A 257 2.34 -9.79 -17.28
CA GLY A 257 2.31 -11.04 -16.56
C GLY A 257 1.79 -12.14 -17.47
N GLN A 258 0.77 -12.85 -17.01
CA GLN A 258 0.09 -13.91 -17.75
C GLN A 258 -1.28 -13.45 -18.29
N GLY A 259 -1.80 -14.20 -19.26
CA GLY A 259 -3.19 -14.12 -19.68
C GLY A 259 -4.07 -15.18 -18.98
N PHE A 260 -5.34 -15.25 -19.37
CA PHE A 260 -6.30 -16.22 -18.83
C PHE A 260 -6.04 -17.68 -19.29
N HIS A 261 -5.24 -17.86 -20.35
CA HIS A 261 -4.85 -19.16 -20.85
C HIS A 261 -3.40 -19.47 -20.46
N GLN A 262 -3.12 -20.74 -20.16
CA GLN A 262 -1.78 -21.16 -19.77
C GLN A 262 -0.76 -20.85 -20.88
N GLY A 263 0.35 -20.21 -20.52
CA GLY A 263 1.41 -19.83 -21.47
C GLY A 263 1.11 -18.59 -22.32
N SER A 264 -0.03 -17.91 -22.11
CA SER A 264 -0.32 -16.63 -22.75
C SER A 264 0.25 -15.45 -21.96
N PHE A 265 0.71 -14.42 -22.67
CA PHE A 265 1.10 -13.15 -22.09
C PHE A 265 -0.11 -12.23 -21.93
N GLY A 266 -0.13 -11.42 -20.87
CA GLY A 266 -1.24 -10.52 -20.58
C GLY A 266 -0.95 -9.57 -19.42
N LEU A 267 -2.01 -8.99 -18.86
CA LEU A 267 -1.94 -8.05 -17.74
C LEU A 267 -2.34 -8.68 -16.40
N LEU A 268 -2.69 -9.98 -16.38
CA LEU A 268 -2.92 -10.67 -15.11
C LEU A 268 -1.57 -10.96 -14.45
N PRO A 269 -1.47 -10.82 -13.13
CA PRO A 269 -0.24 -11.11 -12.40
C PRO A 269 0.06 -12.62 -12.40
N TYR A 270 1.31 -12.98 -12.11
CA TYR A 270 1.70 -14.36 -11.88
C TYR A 270 1.14 -14.88 -10.56
N HIS A 271 0.75 -16.16 -10.54
CA HIS A 271 0.32 -16.87 -9.33
C HIS A 271 1.55 -17.19 -8.45
N LYS A 272 1.93 -16.25 -7.59
CA LYS A 272 3.07 -16.36 -6.69
C LYS A 272 2.63 -16.09 -5.24
N PRO A 273 3.12 -16.85 -4.24
CA PRO A 273 2.88 -16.57 -2.83
C PRO A 273 3.36 -15.17 -2.45
N ILE A 274 2.55 -14.42 -1.70
CA ILE A 274 2.93 -13.14 -1.10
C ILE A 274 2.89 -13.28 0.43
N VAL A 275 4.01 -13.03 1.10
CA VAL A 275 4.12 -13.19 2.55
C VAL A 275 4.61 -11.89 3.18
N THR A 276 3.76 -11.23 3.95
CA THR A 276 4.14 -10.04 4.72
C THR A 276 4.56 -10.44 6.12
N VAL A 277 5.82 -10.19 6.48
CA VAL A 277 6.34 -10.36 7.84
C VAL A 277 6.35 -9.00 8.53
N VAL A 278 5.57 -8.88 9.60
CA VAL A 278 5.50 -7.71 10.49
C VAL A 278 6.48 -7.92 11.63
N GLY A 279 7.54 -7.11 11.64
CA GLY A 279 8.62 -7.18 12.61
C GLY A 279 8.27 -6.62 13.98
N GLU A 280 9.25 -6.72 14.90
CA GLU A 280 9.12 -6.22 16.26
C GLU A 280 9.03 -4.69 16.28
N PRO A 281 8.08 -4.09 17.04
CA PRO A 281 7.98 -2.65 17.17
C PRO A 281 9.22 -2.09 17.88
N LEU A 282 9.81 -1.04 17.33
CA LEU A 282 10.86 -0.23 17.94
C LEU A 282 10.20 0.89 18.77
N PRO A 283 10.32 0.89 20.11
CA PRO A 283 9.79 1.97 20.93
C PRO A 283 10.58 3.27 20.72
N LEU A 284 9.88 4.37 20.56
CA LEU A 284 10.46 5.70 20.34
C LEU A 284 10.02 6.66 21.44
N PRO A 285 10.91 7.53 21.95
CA PRO A 285 10.50 8.63 22.81
C PRO A 285 9.72 9.67 22.00
N GLN A 286 8.81 10.38 22.67
CA GLN A 286 8.17 11.55 22.08
C GLN A 286 9.08 12.78 22.20
N ILE A 287 9.44 13.39 21.07
CA ILE A 287 10.29 14.56 20.97
C ILE A 287 9.68 15.52 19.95
N GLU A 288 9.15 16.67 20.40
CA GLU A 288 8.45 17.64 19.53
C GLU A 288 9.29 18.12 18.34
N LYS A 289 10.59 18.36 18.57
CA LYS A 289 11.55 18.83 17.58
C LYS A 289 12.81 17.94 17.61
N PRO A 290 12.77 16.74 17.01
CA PRO A 290 13.89 15.81 17.07
C PRO A 290 15.07 16.36 16.25
N SER A 291 16.28 16.29 16.82
CA SER A 291 17.50 16.66 16.09
C SER A 291 17.76 15.71 14.93
N GLN A 292 18.48 16.17 13.90
CA GLN A 292 18.82 15.31 12.75
C GLN A 292 19.64 14.09 13.19
N GLU A 293 20.53 14.24 14.17
CA GLU A 293 21.30 13.14 14.76
C GLU A 293 20.39 12.08 15.41
N THR A 294 19.36 12.52 16.15
CA THR A 294 18.39 11.61 16.77
C THR A 294 17.61 10.86 15.70
N VAL A 295 17.13 11.56 14.67
CA VAL A 295 16.45 10.95 13.52
C VAL A 295 17.35 9.92 12.83
N ASP A 296 18.62 10.24 12.63
CA ASP A 296 19.60 9.37 11.98
C ASP A 296 19.87 8.11 12.79
N LYS A 297 19.99 8.25 14.11
CA LYS A 297 20.14 7.12 15.04
C LYS A 297 18.96 6.16 14.94
N TYR A 298 17.72 6.64 15.08
CA TYR A 298 16.54 5.77 15.04
C TYR A 298 16.28 5.21 13.63
N HIS A 299 16.64 5.96 12.58
CA HIS A 299 16.58 5.45 11.21
C HIS A 299 17.58 4.31 11.00
N ALA A 300 18.80 4.40 11.51
CA ALA A 300 19.78 3.31 11.45
C ALA A 300 19.27 2.06 12.20
N LEU A 301 18.69 2.23 13.39
CA LEU A 301 18.07 1.12 14.15
C LEU A 301 16.91 0.48 13.37
N TYR A 302 16.07 1.28 12.71
CA TYR A 302 14.99 0.78 11.86
C TYR A 302 15.54 -0.04 10.69
N MET A 303 16.57 0.46 10.01
CA MET A 303 17.19 -0.23 8.87
C MET A 303 17.85 -1.55 9.29
N ASP A 304 18.54 -1.57 10.43
CA ASP A 304 19.13 -2.79 10.99
C ASP A 304 18.06 -3.83 11.35
N ALA A 305 16.97 -3.40 11.99
CA ALA A 305 15.85 -4.26 12.31
C ALA A 305 15.18 -4.84 11.04
N LEU A 306 15.00 -4.03 10.00
CA LEU A 306 14.47 -4.47 8.71
C LEU A 306 15.40 -5.45 7.99
N HIS A 307 16.71 -5.18 8.01
CA HIS A 307 17.71 -6.08 7.43
C HIS A 307 17.74 -7.43 8.16
N LYS A 308 17.73 -7.42 9.49
CA LYS A 308 17.64 -8.64 10.31
C LYS A 308 16.35 -9.42 10.02
N LEU A 309 15.21 -8.73 9.92
CA LEU A 309 13.93 -9.35 9.58
C LEU A 309 13.97 -10.05 8.23
N PHE A 310 14.56 -9.39 7.22
CA PHE A 310 14.76 -9.96 5.89
C PHE A 310 15.66 -11.20 5.95
N GLU A 311 16.86 -11.10 6.53
CA GLU A 311 17.83 -12.19 6.60
C GLU A 311 17.28 -13.44 7.30
N GLN A 312 16.47 -13.25 8.34
CA GLN A 312 15.84 -14.36 9.07
C GLN A 312 14.83 -15.16 8.25
N HIS A 313 14.17 -14.53 7.27
CA HIS A 313 13.03 -15.14 6.55
C HIS A 313 13.29 -15.36 5.06
N LYS A 314 14.36 -14.81 4.49
CA LYS A 314 14.59 -14.78 3.04
C LYS A 314 14.62 -16.16 2.39
N THR A 315 15.29 -17.14 3.01
CA THR A 315 15.41 -18.50 2.47
C THR A 315 14.10 -19.27 2.54
N GLN A 316 13.33 -19.07 3.61
CA GLN A 316 12.02 -19.68 3.79
C GLN A 316 11.02 -19.24 2.71
N TYR A 317 11.14 -18.01 2.22
CA TYR A 317 10.20 -17.41 1.27
C TYR A 317 10.78 -17.23 -0.14
N GLY A 318 11.77 -18.05 -0.50
CA GLY A 318 12.19 -18.25 -1.89
C GLY A 318 13.32 -17.35 -2.38
N CYS A 319 13.89 -16.48 -1.55
CA CYS A 319 15.12 -15.77 -1.87
C CYS A 319 16.34 -16.69 -1.69
N SER A 320 17.41 -16.47 -2.45
CA SER A 320 18.66 -17.22 -2.26
C SER A 320 19.38 -16.79 -0.98
N GLU A 321 20.22 -17.67 -0.43
CA GLU A 321 21.10 -17.34 0.71
C GLU A 321 22.05 -16.17 0.38
N THR A 322 22.45 -16.05 -0.88
CA THR A 322 23.35 -15.01 -1.37
C THR A 322 22.66 -13.69 -1.68
N GLN A 323 21.32 -13.67 -1.74
CA GLN A 323 20.55 -12.47 -1.99
C GLN A 323 20.65 -11.53 -0.79
N LYS A 324 20.92 -10.25 -1.08
CA LYS A 324 21.12 -9.21 -0.06
C LYS A 324 20.04 -8.14 -0.18
N LEU A 325 19.61 -7.64 0.97
CA LEU A 325 18.79 -6.43 1.02
C LEU A 325 19.69 -5.20 0.80
N VAL A 326 19.36 -4.39 -0.21
CA VAL A 326 20.13 -3.19 -0.56
C VAL A 326 19.27 -1.96 -0.31
N PHE A 327 19.78 -1.02 0.48
CA PHE A 327 19.15 0.26 0.73
C PHE A 327 19.70 1.34 -0.20
N LEU A 328 18.82 2.00 -0.95
CA LEU A 328 19.11 3.07 -1.92
C LEU A 328 18.71 4.45 -1.41
#